data_AF-A0A0X8VD95-F1
#
_entry.id   AF-A0A0X8VD95-F1
#
_cell.length_a   1.000
_cell.length_b   1.000
_cell.length_c   1.000
_cell.angle_alpha   90.00
_cell.angle_beta   90.00
_cell.angle_gamma   90.00
#
_symmetry.space_group_name_H-M   'P 1'
#
loop_
_entity.id
_entity.type
_entity.pdbx_description
1 polymer ?
#
loop_
_entity_poly.entity_id
_entity_poly.type
_entity_poly.pdbx_seq_one_letter_code
_entity_poly.pdbx_strand_id
1 'polypeptide(L)' 'MEKCNECIKCTVEKCRHHHNAKNYCTLDAIQVGTHEGNPTMDQCTDCQSFVVK' A
#
# COMPACT_ATOMS: atom_id res chain seq x y z
N MET A 1 19.24 6.38 4.11
CA MET A 1 18.49 5.13 4.29
C MET A 1 17.05 5.42 3.94
N GLU A 2 16.46 4.65 3.03
CA GLU A 2 15.03 4.79 2.74
C GLU A 2 14.23 4.40 3.99
N LYS A 3 13.16 5.14 4.25
CA LYS A 3 12.28 4.89 5.38
C LYS A 3 11.59 3.54 5.19
N CYS A 4 11.60 2.70 6.21
CA CYS A 4 10.83 1.45 6.24
C CYS A 4 9.72 1.61 7.27
N ASN A 5 8.47 1.79 6.83
CA ASN A 5 7.34 1.81 7.74
C ASN A 5 6.85 0.38 7.99
N GLU A 6 7.28 -0.21 9.09
CA GLU A 6 6.95 -1.59 9.48
C GLU A 6 5.47 -1.77 9.87
N CYS A 7 4.71 -0.68 9.99
CA CYS A 7 3.26 -0.71 10.21
C CYS A 7 2.46 -0.86 8.89
N ILE A 8 3.08 -0.66 7.73
CA ILE A 8 2.41 -0.73 6.42
C ILE A 8 3.10 -1.82 5.59
N LYS A 9 2.55 -3.03 5.61
CA LYS A 9 3.05 -4.13 4.77
C LYS A 9 2.73 -3.85 3.31
N CYS A 10 3.72 -4.03 2.44
CA CYS A 10 3.56 -3.87 1.01
C CYS A 10 4.41 -4.93 0.32
N THR A 11 3.78 -5.90 -0.32
CA THR A 11 4.42 -6.95 -1.13
C THR A 11 4.38 -6.64 -2.62
N VAL A 12 3.76 -5.53 -3.01
CA VAL A 12 3.62 -5.13 -4.41
C VAL A 12 4.95 -4.54 -4.90
N GLU A 13 5.76 -5.35 -5.56
CA GLU A 13 7.11 -4.96 -6.03
C GLU A 13 7.08 -3.74 -6.97
N LYS A 14 5.99 -3.57 -7.73
CA LYS A 14 5.78 -2.42 -8.64
C LYS A 14 5.26 -1.16 -7.94
N CYS A 15 5.01 -1.19 -6.63
CA CYS A 15 4.63 0.01 -5.89
C CYS A 15 5.84 0.92 -5.73
N ARG A 16 5.75 2.18 -6.17
CA ARG A 16 6.78 3.23 -6.02
C ARG A 16 7.21 3.43 -4.57
N HIS A 17 6.34 3.09 -3.64
CA HIS A 17 6.59 3.19 -2.21
C HIS A 17 7.00 1.85 -1.57
N HIS A 18 7.22 0.79 -2.35
CA HIS A 18 7.73 -0.47 -1.82
C HIS A 18 9.17 -0.29 -1.33
N HIS A 19 9.45 -0.70 -0.10
CA HIS A 19 10.79 -0.68 0.46
C HIS A 19 11.69 -1.67 -0.29
N ASN A 20 12.80 -1.21 -0.85
CA ASN A 20 13.58 -1.96 -1.84
C ASN A 20 14.09 -3.35 -1.38
N ALA A 21 14.21 -3.59 -0.06
CA ALA A 21 14.72 -4.85 0.48
C ALA A 21 13.75 -5.59 1.41
N LYS A 22 12.58 -5.02 1.74
CA LYS A 22 11.65 -5.59 2.72
C LYS A 22 10.22 -5.40 2.23
N ASN A 23 9.31 -6.30 2.63
CA ASN A 23 7.89 -6.26 2.24
C ASN A 23 7.08 -5.22 3.04
N TYR A 24 7.55 -3.97 3.03
CA TYR A 24 6.96 -2.83 3.73
C TYR A 24 6.89 -1.62 2.82
N CYS A 25 6.04 -0.66 3.17
CA CYS A 25 5.92 0.61 2.48
C CYS A 25 6.89 1.65 3.09
N THR A 26 7.23 2.67 2.32
CA THR A 26 8.04 3.81 2.77
C THR A 26 7.19 5.00 3.24
N LEU A 27 5.87 4.97 2.97
CA LEU A 27 4.92 6.00 3.37
C LEU A 27 4.66 5.98 4.88
N ASP A 28 4.35 7.15 5.45
CA ASP A 28 3.89 7.29 6.84
C ASP A 28 2.47 6.79 7.07
N ALA A 29 1.61 7.00 6.09
CA ALA A 29 0.21 6.61 6.10
C ALA A 29 -0.22 6.19 4.70
N ILE A 30 -1.26 5.37 4.62
CA ILE A 30 -1.94 5.02 3.38
C ILE A 30 -3.42 5.37 3.48
N GLN A 31 -4.03 5.63 2.34
CA GLN A 31 -5.47 5.71 2.20
C GLN A 31 -5.98 4.39 1.61
N VAL A 32 -6.84 3.70 2.35
CA VAL A 32 -7.62 2.59 1.83
C VAL A 32 -8.97 3.13 1.40
N GLY A 33 -9.40 2.79 0.20
CA GLY A 33 -10.72 3.15 -0.31
C GLY A 33 -11.38 1.99 -1.02
N THR A 34 -12.55 2.25 -1.60
CA THR A 34 -13.33 1.27 -2.34
C THR A 34 -14.03 1.99 -3.49
N HIS A 35 -14.36 1.24 -4.55
CA HIS A 35 -15.19 1.73 -5.66
C HIS A 35 -16.68 1.42 -5.45
N GLU A 36 -17.04 0.68 -4.39
CA GLU A 36 -18.40 0.30 -4.05
C GLU A 36 -18.94 1.09 -2.86
N GLY A 37 -20.26 1.26 -2.76
CA GLY A 37 -20.87 1.97 -1.62
C GLY A 37 -20.81 1.20 -0.29
N ASN A 38 -20.68 -0.13 -0.33
CA ASN A 38 -20.61 -0.99 0.85
C ASN A 38 -19.78 -2.26 0.57
N PRO A 39 -18.44 -2.19 0.63
CA PRO A 39 -17.57 -3.32 0.32
C PRO A 39 -17.74 -4.42 1.36
N THR A 40 -17.94 -5.65 0.90
CA THR A 40 -18.05 -6.84 1.77
C THR A 40 -16.86 -7.78 1.65
N MET A 41 -16.01 -7.55 0.65
CA MET A 41 -14.80 -8.32 0.36
C MET A 41 -13.58 -7.41 0.36
N ASP A 42 -12.44 -7.93 0.80
CA ASP A 42 -11.15 -7.24 0.79
C ASP A 42 -10.70 -6.85 -0.63
N GLN A 43 -11.06 -7.66 -1.62
CA GLN A 43 -10.77 -7.39 -3.03
C GLN A 43 -11.51 -6.16 -3.59
N CYS A 44 -12.52 -5.68 -2.88
CA CYS A 44 -13.23 -4.44 -3.20
C CYS A 44 -12.59 -3.21 -2.52
N THR A 45 -11.52 -3.42 -1.73
CA THR A 45 -10.77 -2.36 -1.06
C THR A 45 -9.38 -2.20 -1.67
N ASP A 46 -9.07 -0.99 -2.09
CA ASP A 46 -7.84 -0.64 -2.79
C ASP A 46 -6.97 0.29 -1.95
N CYS A 47 -5.66 0.12 -2.03
CA CYS A 47 -4.71 1.13 -1.54
C CYS A 47 -4.68 2.31 -2.52
N GLN A 48 -5.41 3.38 -2.21
CA GLN A 48 -5.47 4.59 -3.05
C GLN A 48 -4.17 5.42 -3.01
N SER A 49 -3.23 5.08 -2.13
CA SER A 49 -1.88 5.63 -2.11
C SER A 49 -0.91 4.88 -3.04
N PHE A 50 -1.37 3.84 -3.75
CA PHE A 50 -0.54 3.12 -4.69
C PHE A 50 -0.14 4.01 -5.87
N VAL A 51 1.16 4.02 -6.17
CA VAL A 51 1.74 4.64 -7.37
C VAL A 51 2.63 3.58 -8.01
N VAL A 52 2.56 3.42 -9.32
CA VAL A 52 3.45 2.50 -10.05
C VAL A 52 4.88 3.06 -10.09
N LYS A 53 5.89 2.20 -9.94
CA LYS A 53 7.32 2.52 -10.12
C LYS A 53 7.62 3.05 -11.52
#